data_AF-A0A2I2M8Q9-F1
#
_entry.id   AF-A0A2I2M8Q9-F1
#
_cell.length_a   1.000
_cell.length_b   1.000
_cell.length_c   1.000
_cell.angle_alpha   90.00
_cell.angle_beta   90.00
_cell.angle_gamma   90.00
#
_symmetry.space_group_name_H-M   'P 1'
#
loop_
_entity.id
_entity.type
_entity.pdbx_description
1 polymer ?
#
loop_
_entity_poly.entity_id
_entity_poly.type
_entity_poly.pdbx_seq_one_letter_code
_entity_poly.pdbx_strand_id
1 'polypeptide(L)' 'MNISELKKQLPAHGINEISKLSGLHIATVNRFFYGRKVKSETEMKLITATTDFFKSEKERKANALKELNEVVNS' A
#
# COMPACT_ATOMS: atom_id res chain seq x y z
N MET A 1 -11.57 4.11 11.14
CA MET A 1 -10.41 3.36 10.57
C MET A 1 -9.18 3.68 11.42
N ASN A 2 -8.49 2.67 11.95
CA ASN A 2 -7.26 2.91 12.71
C ASN A 2 -6.06 2.86 11.74
N ILE A 3 -5.62 4.02 11.27
CA ILE A 3 -4.53 4.14 10.28
C ILE A 3 -3.21 3.52 10.79
N SER A 4 -2.98 3.54 12.11
CA SER A 4 -1.80 2.91 12.71
C SER A 4 -1.86 1.39 12.70
N GLU A 5 -3.05 0.78 12.68
CA GLU A 5 -3.20 -0.67 12.47
C GLU A 5 -2.98 -1.05 11.01
N LEU A 6 -3.46 -0.24 10.06
CA LEU A 6 -3.17 -0.42 8.63
C LEU A 6 -1.67 -0.42 8.35
N LYS A 7 -0.92 0.45 9.04
CA LYS A 7 0.53 0.47 8.93
C LYS A 7 1.18 -0.89 9.26
N LYS A 8 0.64 -1.63 10.24
CA LYS A 8 1.17 -2.96 10.63
C LYS A 8 0.95 -4.01 9.55
N GLN A 9 -0.02 -3.80 8.66
CA GLN A 9 -0.33 -4.68 7.54
C GLN A 9 0.50 -4.36 6.29
N LEU A 10 1.19 -3.21 6.27
CA LEU A 10 2.05 -2.86 5.14
C LEU A 10 3.35 -3.68 5.18
N PRO A 11 3.76 -4.27 4.04
CA PRO A 11 5.10 -4.82 3.92
C PRO A 11 6.15 -3.69 3.99
N ALA A 12 7.42 -4.05 4.20
CA ALA A 12 8.51 -3.09 4.39
C ALA A 12 8.60 -2.03 3.26
N HIS A 13 8.26 -2.39 2.03
CA HIS A 13 8.29 -1.50 0.87
C HIS A 13 6.98 -0.71 0.65
N GLY A 14 5.92 -0.99 1.42
CA GLY A 14 4.59 -0.43 1.17
C GLY A 14 4.53 1.09 1.27
N ILE A 15 5.26 1.69 2.22
CA ILE A 15 5.33 3.16 2.36
C ILE A 15 5.97 3.81 1.11
N ASN A 16 6.99 3.18 0.54
CA ASN A 16 7.67 3.69 -0.66
C ASN A 16 6.75 3.60 -1.89
N GLU A 17 6.04 2.49 -2.04
CA GLU A 17 5.10 2.32 -3.15
C GLU A 17 3.90 3.27 -3.04
N ILE A 18 3.35 3.45 -1.85
CA ILE A 18 2.28 4.42 -1.61
C ILE A 18 2.75 5.85 -1.87
N SER A 19 4.01 6.19 -1.55
CA SER A 19 4.61 7.48 -1.90
C SER A 19 4.62 7.71 -3.41
N LYS A 20 5.02 6.70 -4.19
CA LYS A 20 4.99 6.75 -5.67
C LYS A 20 3.56 6.89 -6.21
N LEU A 21 2.64 6.03 -5.75
CA LEU A 21 1.25 6.00 -6.20
C LEU A 21 0.49 7.29 -5.89
N SER A 22 0.74 7.88 -4.72
CA SER A 22 0.09 9.13 -4.30
C SER A 22 0.76 10.39 -4.86
N GLY A 23 1.99 10.28 -5.38
CA GLY A 23 2.81 11.44 -5.74
C GLY A 23 3.24 12.30 -4.54
N LEU A 24 3.10 11.79 -3.31
CA LEU A 24 3.42 12.52 -2.09
C LEU A 24 4.78 12.12 -1.55
N HIS A 25 5.47 13.06 -0.91
CA HIS A 25 6.74 12.77 -0.25
C HIS A 25 6.59 11.73 0.87
N ILE A 26 7.58 10.85 1.01
CA ILE A 26 7.59 9.74 1.98
C ILE A 26 7.35 10.18 3.43
N ALA A 27 7.82 11.37 3.80
CA ALA A 27 7.60 11.94 5.13
C ALA A 27 6.10 12.21 5.39
N THR A 28 5.36 12.66 4.37
CA THR A 28 3.91 12.90 4.44
C THR A 28 3.13 11.59 4.58
N VAL A 29 3.54 10.57 3.82
CA VAL A 29 2.96 9.21 3.92
C VAL A 29 3.16 8.65 5.33
N ASN A 30 4.38 8.72 5.85
CA ASN A 30 4.68 8.29 7.22
C ASN A 30 3.85 9.05 8.25
N ARG A 31 3.76 10.38 8.13
CA ARG A 31 2.97 11.24 9.03
C ARG A 31 1.52 10.75 9.11
N PHE A 32 0.90 10.46 7.98
CA PHE A 32 -0.44 9.88 7.91
C PHE A 32 -0.52 8.52 8.62
N PHE A 33 0.40 7.58 8.31
CA PHE A 33 0.41 6.26 8.94
C PHE A 33 0.67 6.27 10.45
N TYR A 34 1.30 7.31 10.97
CA TYR A 34 1.46 7.59 12.41
C TYR A 34 0.25 8.31 13.03
N GLY A 35 -0.88 8.44 12.31
CA GLY A 35 -2.11 9.06 12.81
C GLY A 35 -2.02 10.57 12.99
N ARG A 36 -1.01 11.23 12.40
CA ARG A 36 -0.88 12.69 12.49
C ARG A 36 -1.80 13.35 11.47
N LYS A 37 -2.34 14.51 11.85
CA LYS A 37 -3.21 15.32 10.99
C LYS A 37 -2.47 15.74 9.70
N VAL A 38 -3.15 15.56 8.58
CA VAL A 38 -2.81 16.04 7.24
C VAL A 38 -4.01 16.81 6.66
N LYS A 39 -3.85 17.51 5.53
CA LYS A 39 -4.97 18.17 4.86
C LYS A 39 -5.92 17.12 4.28
N SER A 40 -7.22 17.42 4.20
CA SER A 40 -8.24 16.47 3.72
C SER A 40 -7.97 15.97 2.29
N GLU A 41 -7.50 16.83 1.39
CA GLU A 41 -7.12 16.41 0.03
C GLU A 41 -5.94 15.43 0.05
N THR A 42 -4.95 15.67 0.92
CA THR A 42 -3.81 14.77 1.11
C THR A 42 -4.24 13.43 1.69
N GLU A 43 -5.14 13.45 2.66
CA GLU A 43 -5.73 12.26 3.25
C GLU A 43 -6.44 11.41 2.19
N MET A 44 -7.27 12.02 1.34
CA MET A 44 -7.93 11.32 0.24
C MET A 44 -6.93 10.67 -0.72
N LYS A 45 -5.88 11.41 -1.15
CA LYS A 45 -4.82 10.84 -2.02
C LYS A 45 -4.14 9.63 -1.38
N LEU A 46 -3.85 9.71 -0.08
CA LEU A 46 -3.22 8.62 0.66
C LEU A 46 -4.14 7.41 0.81
N ILE A 47 -5.43 7.61 1.08
CA ILE A 47 -6.42 6.53 1.17
C ILE A 47 -6.56 5.82 -0.19
N THR A 48 -6.68 6.58 -1.28
CA THR A 48 -6.76 6.01 -2.65
C THR A 48 -5.49 5.22 -2.98
N ALA A 49 -4.31 5.82 -2.82
CA ALA A 49 -3.05 5.15 -3.12
C ALA A 49 -2.80 3.90 -2.26
N THR A 50 -3.20 3.93 -0.98
CA THR A 50 -3.12 2.77 -0.09
C THR A 50 -4.04 1.65 -0.55
N THR A 51 -5.25 2.00 -1.01
CA THR A 51 -6.21 1.03 -1.56
C THR A 51 -5.67 0.36 -2.81
N ASP A 52 -5.13 1.15 -3.74
CA ASP A 52 -4.57 0.64 -4.99
C ASP A 52 -3.33 -0.23 -4.76
N PHE A 53 -2.49 0.14 -3.79
CA PHE A 53 -1.38 -0.69 -3.34
C PHE A 53 -1.85 -2.09 -2.94
N PHE A 54 -2.82 -2.20 -2.02
CA PHE A 54 -3.31 -3.49 -1.56
C PHE A 54 -4.01 -4.31 -2.65
N LYS A 55 -4.74 -3.66 -3.57
CA LYS A 55 -5.31 -4.34 -4.74
C LYS A 55 -4.20 -4.95 -5.60
N SER A 56 -3.18 -4.15 -5.92
CA SER A 56 -2.08 -4.60 -6.77
C SER A 56 -1.27 -5.73 -6.12
N GLU A 57 -1.05 -5.70 -4.81
CA GLU A 57 -0.37 -6.78 -4.09
C GLU A 57 -1.17 -8.08 -4.10
N LYS A 58 -2.50 -7.99 -3.94
CA LYS A 58 -3.38 -9.17 -4.03
C LYS A 58 -3.33 -9.81 -5.41
N GLU A 59 -3.35 -8.99 -6.47
CA GLU A 59 -3.25 -9.46 -7.85
C GLU A 59 -1.88 -10.08 -8.16
N ARG A 60 -0.79 -9.41 -7.78
CA ARG A 60 0.58 -9.94 -7.94
C ARG A 60 0.74 -11.29 -7.26
N LYS A 61 0.23 -11.42 -6.02
CA LYS A 61 0.30 -12.67 -5.27
C LYS A 61 -0.52 -13.78 -5.94
N ALA A 62 -1.72 -13.47 -6.44
CA ALA A 62 -2.54 -14.44 -7.14
C ALA A 62 -1.86 -14.94 -8.43
N ASN A 63 -1.26 -14.03 -9.20
CA ASN A 63 -0.53 -14.37 -10.43
C ASN A 63 0.72 -15.20 -10.13
N ALA A 64 1.53 -14.79 -9.15
CA ALA A 64 2.73 -15.54 -8.76
C ALA A 64 2.41 -16.96 -8.28
N LEU A 65 1.30 -17.15 -7.54
CA LEU A 65 0.84 -18.48 -7.13
C LEU A 65 0.37 -19.32 -8.31
N LYS A 66 -0.28 -18.71 -9.31
CA LYS A 66 -0.71 -19.38 -10.53
C LYS A 66 0.52 -19.86 -11.33
N GLU A 67 1.49 -18.99 -11.57
CA GLU A 67 2.73 -19.31 -12.28
C GLU A 67 3.52 -20.43 -11.57
N LEU A 68 3.62 -20.37 -10.23
CA LEU A 68 4.28 -21.42 -9.45
C LEU A 68 3.58 -22.77 -9.60
N ASN A 69 2.25 -22.80 -9.56
CA ASN A 69 1.48 -24.03 -9.74
C ASN A 69 1.64 -24.60 -11.15
N GLU A 70 1.71 -23.74 -12.18
CA GLU A 70 1.97 -24.17 -13.55
C GLU A 70 3.35 -24.83 -13.65
N VAL A 71 4.40 -24.22 -13.07
CA VAL A 71 5.76 -24.78 -13.07
C VAL A 71 5.86 -26.10 -12.29
N VAL A 72 5.19 -26.22 -11.15
CA VAL A 72 5.26 -27.43 -10.30
C VAL A 72 4.50 -28.62 -10.89
N ASN A 73 3.41 -28.36 -11.63
CA ASN A 73 2.57 -29.42 -12.23
C ASN A 73 2.82 -29.65 -13.73
N SER A 74 3.85 -28.99 -14.30
CA SER A 74 4.37 -29.26 -15.66
C SER A 74 5.45 -30.34 -15.61
#